data_AF-A0AAV6IA99-F1
#
_entry.id   AF-A0AAV6IA99-F1
#
_cell.length_a   1.000
_cell.length_b   1.000
_cell.length_c   1.000
_cell.angle_alpha   90.00
_cell.angle_beta   90.00
_cell.angle_gamma   90.00
#
_symmetry.space_group_name_H-M   'P 1'
#
loop_
_entity.id
_entity.type
_entity.pdbx_description
1 polymer ?
#
loop_
_entity_poly.entity_id
_entity_poly.type
_entity_poly.pdbx_seq_one_letter_code
_entity_poly.pdbx_strand_id
1 'polypeptide(L)'
;MTDQDKEPMFVRLAEEFDVDFSHPHVKAVTDYMLNGRYSDYRHELYRRVKSFPTIEEAREHPDAEIDPNYWNHICDYMKTKAYIEKSKANTTKRSNVKVLHCCGSKSFVRRRAELKESEMGRIEFYKATHCKDGFWTSDGAEKNYNEMIKLKNQPVPEGETPMTEDQICDKVLGRAIGYVRGLGYGVRPDTSIKVAHVMRGQLQECTKRADEAERRAEVAEQRAEVAERRAEVAERRAEVAERRAEELTEEVTSQRSTIDSLTVKTNRLESLYEKLASRMDMGSSPTSTW
;
A
#
# COMPACT_ATOMS: atom_id res chain seq x y z
N MET A 1 9.15 9.38 -29.99
CA MET A 1 8.65 10.52 -30.76
C MET A 1 7.68 11.24 -29.86
N THR A 2 8.08 12.39 -29.37
CA THR A 2 7.23 13.29 -28.58
C THR A 2 6.22 13.95 -29.51
N ASP A 3 5.17 14.60 -28.98
CA ASP A 3 4.21 15.28 -29.84
C ASP A 3 4.83 16.49 -30.57
N GLN A 4 5.87 17.11 -29.99
CA GLN A 4 6.66 18.15 -30.64
C GLN A 4 7.42 17.64 -31.87
N ASP A 5 7.94 16.41 -31.83
CA ASP A 5 8.64 15.81 -32.96
C ASP A 5 7.69 15.51 -34.15
N LYS A 6 6.39 15.39 -33.88
CA LYS A 6 5.38 15.01 -34.87
C LYS A 6 4.72 16.19 -35.57
N GLU A 7 4.68 17.35 -34.91
CA GLU A 7 4.01 18.55 -35.44
C GLU A 7 4.53 18.94 -36.85
N PRO A 8 5.85 18.94 -37.13
CA PRO A 8 6.36 19.20 -38.48
C PRO A 8 5.92 18.15 -39.50
N MET A 9 5.73 16.89 -39.08
CA MET A 9 5.26 15.82 -39.97
C MET A 9 3.79 16.00 -40.33
N PHE A 10 2.94 16.42 -39.38
CA PHE A 10 1.54 16.74 -39.66
C PHE A 10 1.39 17.93 -40.60
N VAL A 11 2.19 18.99 -40.40
CA VAL A 11 2.21 20.14 -41.30
C VAL A 11 2.57 19.70 -42.73
N ARG A 12 3.67 18.96 -42.88
CA ARG A 12 4.11 18.47 -44.20
C ARG A 12 3.08 17.55 -44.86
N LEU A 13 2.42 16.69 -44.09
CA LEU A 13 1.36 15.83 -44.61
C LEU A 13 0.13 16.62 -45.06
N ALA A 14 -0.21 17.73 -44.41
CA ALA A 14 -1.31 18.60 -44.82
C ALA A 14 -0.96 19.45 -46.05
N GLU A 15 0.33 19.73 -46.28
CA GLU A 15 0.83 20.41 -47.47
C GLU A 15 0.88 19.48 -48.69
N GLU A 16 1.33 18.23 -48.51
CA GLU A 16 1.46 17.25 -49.59
C GLU A 16 0.15 16.50 -49.90
N PHE A 17 -0.76 16.37 -48.93
CA PHE A 17 -2.01 15.63 -49.06
C PHE A 17 -3.21 16.43 -48.56
N ASP A 18 -4.36 16.27 -49.21
CA ASP A 18 -5.64 16.87 -48.78
C ASP A 18 -6.22 16.12 -47.58
N VAL A 19 -5.60 16.32 -46.41
CA VAL A 19 -5.95 15.66 -45.15
C VAL A 19 -6.29 16.70 -44.09
N ASP A 20 -7.54 16.67 -43.64
CA ASP A 20 -8.02 17.56 -42.59
C ASP A 20 -7.73 17.00 -41.19
N PHE A 21 -6.62 17.47 -40.60
CA PHE A 21 -6.23 17.12 -39.22
C PHE A 21 -7.04 17.84 -38.12
N SER A 22 -8.01 18.70 -38.46
CA SER A 22 -8.95 19.26 -37.46
C SER A 22 -9.85 18.18 -36.85
N HIS A 23 -10.07 17.09 -37.58
CA HIS A 23 -10.82 15.93 -37.13
C HIS A 23 -9.97 15.04 -36.19
N PRO A 24 -10.38 14.84 -34.92
CA PRO A 24 -9.57 14.09 -33.94
C PRO A 24 -9.27 12.65 -34.36
N HIS A 25 -10.20 11.99 -35.04
CA HIS A 25 -10.02 10.61 -35.50
C HIS A 25 -8.97 10.51 -36.61
N VAL A 26 -8.91 11.48 -37.53
CA VAL A 26 -7.92 11.53 -38.62
C VAL A 26 -6.53 11.75 -38.05
N LYS A 27 -6.39 12.69 -37.11
CA LYS A 27 -5.12 12.92 -36.40
C LYS A 27 -4.67 11.68 -35.64
N ALA A 28 -5.58 10.99 -34.95
CA ALA A 28 -5.27 9.77 -34.20
C ALA A 28 -4.81 8.60 -35.09
N VAL A 29 -5.47 8.37 -36.23
CA VAL A 29 -5.06 7.33 -37.18
C VAL A 29 -3.69 7.65 -37.78
N THR A 30 -3.46 8.91 -38.15
CA THR A 30 -2.19 9.35 -38.72
C THR A 30 -1.06 9.24 -37.71
N ASP A 31 -1.29 9.64 -36.45
CA ASP A 31 -0.33 9.44 -35.36
C ASP A 31 0.01 7.95 -35.17
N TYR A 32 -1.00 7.07 -35.17
CA TYR A 32 -0.79 5.63 -35.08
C TYR A 32 0.12 5.11 -36.22
N MET A 33 -0.13 5.55 -37.46
CA MET A 33 0.67 5.16 -38.62
C MET A 33 2.11 5.71 -38.53
N LEU A 34 2.29 6.98 -38.15
CA LEU A 34 3.60 7.60 -37.97
C LEU A 34 4.42 6.88 -36.90
N ASN A 35 3.81 6.53 -35.76
CA ASN A 35 4.49 5.78 -34.71
C ASN A 35 4.88 4.37 -35.15
N GLY A 36 4.03 3.71 -35.97
CA GLY A 36 4.35 2.42 -36.58
C GLY A 36 5.58 2.51 -37.48
N ARG A 37 5.58 3.46 -38.43
CA ARG A 37 6.71 3.69 -39.35
C ARG A 37 7.99 4.07 -38.63
N TYR A 38 7.91 4.93 -37.62
CA TYR A 38 9.06 5.27 -36.80
C TYR A 38 9.61 4.05 -36.05
N SER A 39 8.74 3.19 -35.54
CA SER A 39 9.15 1.95 -34.85
C SER A 39 9.85 0.96 -35.79
N ASP A 40 9.36 0.82 -37.02
CA ASP A 40 9.96 -0.02 -38.05
C ASP A 40 11.33 0.51 -38.47
N TYR A 41 11.41 1.81 -38.79
CA TYR A 41 12.67 2.49 -39.11
C TYR A 41 13.71 2.30 -37.99
N ARG A 42 13.32 2.56 -36.74
CA ARG A 42 14.15 2.32 -35.55
C ARG A 42 14.65 0.88 -35.47
N HIS A 43 13.78 -0.09 -35.74
CA HIS A 43 14.14 -1.50 -35.70
C HIS A 43 15.17 -1.86 -36.79
N GLU A 44 15.03 -1.28 -37.99
CA GLU A 44 15.98 -1.46 -39.08
C GLU A 44 17.37 -0.89 -38.74
N LEU A 45 17.42 0.33 -38.18
CA LEU A 45 18.67 0.93 -37.71
C LEU A 45 19.34 0.04 -36.65
N TYR A 46 18.57 -0.48 -35.70
CA TYR A 46 19.07 -1.40 -34.70
C TYR A 46 19.58 -2.72 -35.28
N ARG A 47 18.89 -3.25 -36.30
CA ARG A 47 19.34 -4.45 -37.01
C ARG A 47 20.68 -4.21 -37.69
N ARG A 48 20.86 -3.03 -38.30
CA ARG A 48 22.11 -2.63 -38.95
C ARG A 48 23.26 -2.43 -37.96
N VAL A 49 23.05 -1.73 -36.85
CA VAL A 49 24.09 -1.62 -35.80
C VAL A 49 24.51 -3.01 -35.32
N LYS A 50 23.55 -3.93 -35.17
CA LYS A 50 23.81 -5.31 -34.73
C LYS A 50 24.46 -6.20 -35.80
N SER A 51 24.43 -5.84 -37.08
CA SER A 51 25.13 -6.62 -38.11
C SER A 51 26.64 -6.44 -38.07
N PHE A 52 27.13 -5.36 -37.43
CA PHE A 52 28.56 -5.17 -37.20
C PHE A 52 29.05 -5.94 -35.95
N PRO A 53 30.31 -6.42 -35.94
CA PRO A 53 30.93 -7.04 -34.77
C PRO A 53 30.96 -6.15 -33.52
N THR A 54 31.21 -4.84 -33.70
CA THR A 54 31.30 -3.86 -32.60
C THR A 54 30.47 -2.61 -32.89
N ILE A 55 30.06 -1.91 -31.83
CA ILE A 55 29.29 -0.67 -31.96
C ILE A 55 30.19 0.47 -32.47
N GLU A 56 31.48 0.42 -32.13
CA GLU A 56 32.52 1.32 -32.61
C GLU A 56 32.65 1.25 -34.13
N GLU A 57 32.73 0.04 -34.69
CA GLU A 57 32.77 -0.18 -36.14
C GLU A 57 31.46 0.25 -36.81
N ALA A 58 30.31 -0.01 -36.19
CA ALA A 58 29.03 0.50 -36.68
C ALA A 58 29.00 2.03 -36.73
N ARG A 59 29.63 2.72 -35.77
CA ARG A 59 29.67 4.19 -35.69
C ARG A 59 30.39 4.83 -36.88
N GLU A 60 31.39 4.15 -37.43
CA GLU A 60 32.18 4.61 -38.58
C GLU A 60 31.47 4.39 -39.93
N HIS A 61 30.39 3.60 -39.94
CA HIS A 61 29.64 3.24 -41.15
C HIS A 61 28.16 3.70 -41.11
N PRO A 62 27.88 5.01 -40.93
CA PRO A 62 26.52 5.54 -41.07
C PRO A 62 26.02 5.35 -42.51
N ASP A 63 24.70 5.16 -42.68
CA ASP A 63 24.09 5.25 -44.01
C ASP A 63 24.08 6.70 -44.49
N ALA A 64 24.24 6.92 -45.80
CA ALA A 64 24.24 8.23 -46.42
C ALA A 64 22.90 8.98 -46.21
N GLU A 65 21.80 8.26 -46.01
CA GLU A 65 20.47 8.85 -45.79
C GLU A 65 20.16 9.16 -44.31
N ILE A 66 21.01 8.74 -43.37
CA ILE A 66 20.77 8.92 -41.93
C ILE A 66 21.54 10.12 -41.42
N ASP A 67 20.88 10.99 -40.65
CA ASP A 67 21.55 12.05 -39.90
C ASP A 67 22.68 11.47 -39.01
N PRO A 68 23.95 11.89 -39.21
CA PRO A 68 25.06 11.37 -38.43
C PRO A 68 24.91 11.57 -36.93
N ASN A 69 24.27 12.65 -36.47
CA ASN A 69 24.03 12.89 -35.05
C ASN A 69 23.05 11.86 -34.47
N TYR A 70 21.96 11.59 -35.20
CA TYR A 70 21.00 10.54 -34.85
C TYR A 70 21.62 9.14 -34.85
N TRP A 71 22.49 8.83 -35.83
CA TRP A 71 23.22 7.55 -35.85
C TRP A 71 24.11 7.38 -34.61
N ASN A 72 24.87 8.42 -34.26
CA ASN A 72 25.69 8.45 -33.04
C ASN A 72 24.85 8.24 -31.78
N HIS A 73 23.70 8.91 -31.68
CA HIS A 73 22.78 8.75 -30.56
C HIS A 73 22.29 7.30 -30.40
N ILE A 74 22.00 6.61 -31.50
CA ILE A 74 21.59 5.19 -31.47
C ILE A 74 22.71 4.30 -30.95
N CYS A 75 23.93 4.50 -31.46
CA CYS A 75 25.12 3.76 -31.00
C CYS A 75 25.37 3.98 -29.51
N ASP A 76 25.29 5.23 -29.03
CA ASP A 76 25.48 5.56 -27.62
C ASP A 76 24.35 4.98 -26.75
N TYR A 77 23.10 5.03 -27.21
CA TYR A 77 21.95 4.42 -26.54
C TYR A 77 22.13 2.91 -26.35
N MET A 78 22.64 2.20 -27.37
CA MET A 78 22.90 0.77 -27.28
C MET A 78 24.00 0.40 -26.28
N LYS A 79 24.96 1.29 -26.02
CA LYS A 79 26.01 1.09 -25.01
C LYS A 79 25.50 1.34 -23.59
N THR A 80 24.33 1.95 -23.42
CA THR A 80 23.80 2.23 -22.08
C THR A 80 23.55 0.93 -21.30
N LYS A 81 23.94 0.96 -20.02
CA LYS A 81 23.72 -0.17 -19.10
C LYS A 81 22.24 -0.59 -19.06
N ALA A 82 21.32 0.38 -19.02
CA ALA A 82 19.89 0.14 -19.00
C ALA A 82 19.39 -0.65 -20.22
N TYR A 83 19.88 -0.31 -21.43
CA TYR A 83 19.53 -1.06 -22.64
C TYR A 83 20.09 -2.48 -22.61
N ILE A 84 21.36 -2.64 -22.26
CA ILE A 84 22.03 -3.95 -22.20
C ILE A 84 21.31 -4.88 -21.23
N GLU A 85 20.98 -4.40 -20.03
CA GLU A 85 20.23 -5.18 -19.02
C GLU A 85 18.84 -5.56 -19.52
N LYS A 86 18.10 -4.61 -20.10
CA LYS A 86 16.77 -4.88 -20.67
C LYS A 86 16.83 -5.90 -21.81
N SER A 87 17.83 -5.79 -22.69
CA SER A 87 18.04 -6.70 -23.81
C SER A 87 18.39 -8.12 -23.35
N LYS A 88 19.31 -8.26 -22.39
CA LYS A 88 19.67 -9.55 -21.77
C LYS A 88 18.45 -10.18 -21.10
N ALA A 89 17.73 -9.44 -20.27
CA ALA A 89 16.54 -9.91 -19.59
C ALA A 89 15.44 -10.37 -20.57
N ASN A 90 15.22 -9.62 -21.66
CA ASN A 90 14.26 -10.00 -22.69
C ASN A 90 14.69 -11.26 -23.46
N THR A 91 15.98 -11.42 -23.72
CA THR A 91 16.54 -12.62 -24.37
C THR A 91 16.33 -13.85 -23.49
N THR A 92 16.66 -13.77 -22.20
CA THR A 92 16.42 -14.84 -21.22
C THR A 92 14.93 -15.17 -21.08
N LYS A 93 14.06 -14.15 -21.05
CA LYS A 93 12.61 -14.38 -21.01
C LYS A 93 12.11 -15.10 -22.25
N ARG A 94 12.60 -14.72 -23.44
CA ARG A 94 12.25 -15.39 -24.70
C ARG A 94 12.75 -16.83 -24.74
N SER A 95 13.96 -17.12 -24.27
CA SER A 95 14.46 -18.50 -24.22
C SER A 95 13.66 -19.39 -23.27
N ASN A 96 12.97 -18.82 -22.28
CA ASN A 96 12.12 -19.57 -21.36
C ASN A 96 10.73 -19.91 -21.94
N VAL A 97 10.36 -19.37 -23.11
CA VAL A 97 9.09 -19.69 -23.78
C VAL A 97 9.23 -21.02 -24.52
N LYS A 98 8.77 -22.10 -23.87
CA LYS A 98 8.87 -23.47 -24.41
C LYS A 98 7.70 -23.88 -25.31
N VAL A 99 6.57 -23.20 -25.19
CA VAL A 99 5.32 -23.52 -25.87
C VAL A 99 4.89 -22.28 -26.64
N LEU A 100 4.92 -22.37 -27.97
CA LEU A 100 4.55 -21.29 -28.88
C LEU A 100 3.11 -21.49 -29.35
N HIS A 101 2.43 -20.42 -29.76
CA HIS A 101 1.10 -20.49 -30.35
C HIS A 101 1.12 -20.05 -31.83
N CYS A 102 0.14 -20.47 -32.63
CA CYS A 102 0.03 -20.15 -34.05
C CYS A 102 -0.93 -18.98 -34.36
N CYS A 103 -1.44 -18.27 -33.34
CA CYS A 103 -2.43 -17.19 -33.50
C CYS A 103 -1.91 -15.89 -34.14
N GLY A 104 -0.59 -15.77 -34.38
CA GLY A 104 0.02 -14.55 -34.91
C GLY A 104 -0.27 -13.32 -34.03
N SER A 105 -0.69 -12.22 -34.65
CA SER A 105 -1.06 -10.97 -33.97
C SER A 105 -2.46 -10.97 -33.36
N LYS A 106 -3.26 -12.02 -33.59
CA LYS A 106 -4.60 -12.12 -32.99
C LYS A 106 -4.47 -12.52 -31.52
N SER A 107 -5.15 -11.78 -30.64
CA SER A 107 -5.30 -12.18 -29.24
C SER A 107 -6.11 -13.46 -29.12
N PHE A 108 -5.90 -14.23 -28.04
CA PHE A 108 -6.72 -15.40 -27.75
C PHE A 108 -8.19 -15.02 -27.52
N VAL A 109 -8.49 -13.83 -27.00
CA VAL A 109 -9.87 -13.33 -26.90
C VAL A 109 -10.55 -13.26 -28.27
N ARG A 110 -9.87 -12.64 -29.25
CA ARG A 110 -10.38 -12.59 -30.62
C ARG A 110 -10.50 -13.99 -31.23
N ARG A 111 -9.48 -14.83 -31.03
CA ARG A 111 -9.48 -16.21 -31.56
C ARG A 111 -10.63 -17.05 -30.98
N ARG A 112 -10.95 -16.90 -29.69
CA ARG A 112 -12.08 -17.58 -29.03
C ARG A 112 -13.42 -17.13 -29.57
N ALA A 113 -13.58 -15.83 -29.83
CA ALA A 113 -14.78 -15.29 -30.45
C ALA A 113 -14.96 -15.83 -31.89
N GLU A 114 -13.87 -15.88 -32.68
CA GLU A 114 -13.88 -16.45 -34.03
C GLU A 114 -14.19 -17.95 -34.04
N LEU A 115 -13.68 -18.70 -33.06
CA LEU A 115 -13.85 -20.16 -32.95
C LEU A 115 -15.06 -20.60 -32.12
N LYS A 116 -15.83 -19.65 -31.56
CA LYS A 116 -16.93 -19.90 -30.62
C LYS A 116 -16.55 -20.91 -29.53
N GLU A 117 -15.53 -20.58 -28.73
CA GLU A 117 -15.00 -21.44 -27.65
C GLU A 117 -16.08 -22.06 -26.75
N SER A 118 -17.18 -21.35 -26.48
CA SER A 118 -18.31 -21.85 -25.69
C SER A 118 -18.94 -23.15 -26.23
N GLU A 119 -18.76 -23.42 -27.52
CA GLU A 119 -19.26 -24.62 -28.20
C GLU A 119 -18.19 -25.73 -28.32
N MET A 120 -16.90 -25.38 -28.17
CA MET A 120 -15.75 -26.24 -28.54
C MET A 120 -14.95 -26.78 -27.34
N GLY A 121 -14.97 -26.11 -26.19
CA GLY A 121 -14.22 -26.52 -24.99
C GLY A 121 -12.75 -26.09 -25.00
N ARG A 122 -12.11 -26.09 -23.83
CA ARG A 122 -10.76 -25.50 -23.63
C ARG A 122 -9.64 -26.36 -24.22
N ILE A 123 -9.81 -27.68 -24.22
CA ILE A 123 -8.80 -28.62 -24.77
C ILE A 123 -8.73 -28.50 -26.30
N GLU A 124 -9.88 -28.43 -26.96
CA GLU A 124 -9.95 -28.21 -28.41
C GLU A 124 -9.48 -26.79 -28.78
N PHE A 125 -9.80 -25.79 -27.96
CA PHE A 125 -9.23 -24.44 -28.14
C PHE A 125 -7.69 -24.44 -28.04
N TYR A 126 -7.12 -25.22 -27.12
CA TYR A 126 -5.66 -25.38 -27.01
C TYR A 126 -5.07 -25.96 -28.32
N LYS A 127 -5.69 -27.01 -28.86
CA LYS A 127 -5.29 -27.58 -30.15
C LYS A 127 -5.37 -26.55 -31.28
N ALA A 128 -6.49 -25.83 -31.40
CA ALA A 128 -6.70 -24.84 -32.44
C ALA A 128 -5.75 -23.62 -32.40
N THR A 129 -5.08 -23.42 -31.25
CA THR A 129 -4.12 -22.31 -31.03
C THR A 129 -2.65 -22.74 -31.05
N HIS A 130 -2.36 -24.04 -30.92
CA HIS A 130 -1.00 -24.60 -30.85
C HIS A 130 -0.72 -25.66 -31.93
N CYS A 131 -1.70 -25.96 -32.77
CA CYS A 131 -1.57 -26.79 -33.97
C CYS A 131 -2.04 -25.96 -35.17
N LYS A 132 -1.26 -25.97 -36.26
CA LYS A 132 -1.63 -25.34 -37.52
C LYS A 132 -1.50 -26.38 -38.63
N ASP A 133 -2.57 -26.62 -39.36
CA ASP A 133 -2.62 -27.55 -40.50
C ASP A 133 -2.10 -28.96 -40.14
N GLY A 134 -2.33 -29.40 -38.90
CA GLY A 134 -1.86 -30.70 -38.38
C GLY A 134 -0.45 -30.68 -37.77
N PHE A 135 0.30 -29.58 -37.92
CA PHE A 135 1.64 -29.43 -37.36
C PHE A 135 1.62 -28.70 -36.02
N TRP A 136 2.22 -29.29 -35.00
CA TRP A 136 2.38 -28.67 -33.69
C TRP A 136 3.43 -27.55 -33.71
N THR A 137 3.15 -26.47 -32.98
CA THR A 137 4.06 -25.32 -32.88
C THR A 137 5.34 -25.61 -32.10
N SER A 138 5.30 -26.57 -31.17
CA SER A 138 6.47 -27.11 -30.48
C SER A 138 6.18 -28.51 -29.92
N ASP A 139 7.22 -29.28 -29.67
CA ASP A 139 7.14 -30.60 -28.98
C ASP A 139 6.44 -30.49 -27.61
N GLY A 140 6.63 -29.38 -26.91
CA GLY A 140 5.92 -29.10 -25.66
C GLY A 140 4.41 -28.93 -25.85
N ALA A 141 3.96 -28.36 -26.97
CA ALA A 141 2.53 -28.22 -27.25
C ALA A 141 1.86 -29.58 -27.49
N GLU A 142 2.52 -30.45 -28.26
CA GLU A 142 2.03 -31.80 -28.54
C GLU A 142 1.92 -32.63 -27.25
N LYS A 143 2.98 -32.63 -26.44
CA LYS A 143 3.01 -33.35 -25.15
C LYS A 143 1.89 -32.89 -24.22
N ASN A 144 1.68 -31.58 -24.09
CA ASN A 144 0.61 -31.03 -23.29
C ASN A 144 -0.76 -31.50 -23.78
N TYR A 145 -1.03 -31.42 -25.09
CA TYR A 145 -2.32 -31.85 -25.64
C TYR A 145 -2.56 -33.36 -25.40
N ASN A 146 -1.55 -34.19 -25.65
CA ASN A 146 -1.65 -35.63 -25.43
C ASN A 146 -1.89 -35.97 -23.96
N GLU A 147 -1.28 -35.24 -23.03
CA GLU A 147 -1.53 -35.39 -21.59
C GLU A 147 -2.96 -34.97 -21.21
N MET A 148 -3.48 -33.87 -21.79
CA MET A 148 -4.86 -33.45 -21.56
C MET A 148 -5.86 -34.50 -22.05
N ILE A 149 -5.65 -35.07 -23.24
CA ILE A 149 -6.51 -36.13 -23.79
C ILE A 149 -6.40 -37.40 -22.94
N LYS A 150 -5.20 -37.76 -22.47
CA LYS A 150 -5.01 -38.89 -21.57
C LYS A 150 -5.81 -38.73 -20.27
N LEU A 151 -5.77 -37.54 -19.66
CA LEU A 151 -6.55 -37.24 -18.45
C LEU A 151 -8.06 -37.21 -18.71
N LYS A 152 -8.48 -36.70 -19.87
CA LYS A 152 -9.90 -36.69 -20.29
C LYS A 152 -10.48 -38.09 -20.45
N ASN A 153 -9.66 -39.04 -20.91
CA ASN A 153 -10.07 -40.43 -21.17
C ASN A 153 -9.83 -41.38 -19.98
N GLN A 154 -9.33 -40.90 -18.85
CA GLN A 154 -9.12 -41.75 -17.67
C GLN A 154 -10.48 -42.17 -17.05
N PRO A 155 -10.66 -43.46 -16.73
CA PRO A 155 -11.88 -43.92 -16.07
C PRO A 155 -11.95 -43.32 -14.67
N VAL A 156 -13.13 -42.82 -14.33
CA VAL A 156 -13.39 -42.18 -13.03
C VAL A 156 -13.71 -43.27 -12.01
N PRO A 157 -13.04 -43.30 -10.84
CA PRO A 157 -13.37 -44.24 -9.76
C PRO A 157 -14.84 -44.11 -9.36
N GLU A 158 -15.46 -45.22 -8.97
CA GLU A 158 -16.86 -45.27 -8.61
C GLU A 158 -17.16 -44.32 -7.44
N GLY A 159 -17.88 -43.22 -7.71
CA GLY A 159 -18.25 -42.18 -6.74
C GLY A 159 -17.56 -40.82 -6.90
N GLU A 160 -16.59 -40.66 -7.81
CA GLU A 160 -15.96 -39.36 -8.10
C GLU A 160 -16.58 -38.66 -9.32
N THR A 161 -16.56 -37.32 -9.34
CA THR A 161 -16.95 -36.55 -10.53
C THR A 161 -15.78 -36.50 -11.53
N PRO A 162 -16.02 -36.73 -12.83
CA PRO A 162 -15.00 -36.54 -13.86
C PRO A 162 -14.38 -35.15 -13.76
N MET A 163 -13.05 -35.06 -13.96
CA MET A 163 -12.38 -33.76 -14.02
C MET A 163 -12.95 -32.94 -15.19
N THR A 164 -13.22 -31.65 -14.96
CA THR A 164 -13.63 -30.75 -16.03
C THR A 164 -12.45 -30.44 -16.96
N GLU A 165 -12.73 -30.04 -18.21
CA GLU A 165 -11.66 -29.66 -19.14
C GLU A 165 -10.77 -28.54 -18.59
N ASP A 166 -11.35 -27.59 -17.83
CA ASP A 166 -10.60 -26.53 -17.17
C ASP A 166 -9.64 -27.06 -16.11
N GLN A 167 -10.07 -28.03 -15.30
CA GLN A 167 -9.22 -28.66 -14.29
C GLN A 167 -8.10 -29.47 -14.93
N ILE A 168 -8.38 -30.14 -16.05
CA ILE A 168 -7.40 -30.89 -16.83
C ILE A 168 -6.35 -29.92 -17.41
N CYS A 169 -6.79 -28.84 -18.07
CA CYS A 169 -5.88 -27.83 -18.62
C CYS A 169 -5.04 -27.17 -17.53
N ASP A 170 -5.61 -26.85 -16.37
CA ASP A 170 -4.88 -26.30 -15.23
C ASP A 170 -3.83 -27.27 -14.66
N LYS A 171 -4.12 -28.57 -14.66
CA LYS A 171 -3.19 -29.61 -14.20
C LYS A 171 -1.99 -29.75 -15.14
N VAL A 172 -2.24 -29.77 -16.45
CA VAL A 172 -1.19 -29.94 -17.46
C VAL A 172 -0.39 -28.66 -17.70
N LEU A 173 -1.08 -27.53 -17.90
CA LEU A 173 -0.40 -26.25 -18.17
C LEU A 173 0.16 -25.62 -16.90
N GLY A 174 -0.36 -25.99 -15.73
CA GLY A 174 -0.07 -25.41 -14.44
C GLY A 174 -0.97 -24.21 -14.11
N ARG A 175 -1.13 -23.94 -12.81
CA ARG A 175 -1.86 -22.77 -12.30
C ARG A 175 -0.95 -21.57 -12.11
N ALA A 176 -1.46 -20.39 -12.39
CA ALA A 176 -0.80 -19.12 -12.09
C ALA A 176 -1.78 -18.18 -11.36
N ILE A 177 -1.28 -17.41 -10.40
CA ILE A 177 -2.07 -16.39 -9.70
C ILE A 177 -2.32 -15.25 -10.68
N GLY A 178 -3.58 -14.82 -10.84
CA GLY A 178 -3.94 -13.69 -11.72
C GLY A 178 -4.04 -14.02 -13.20
N TYR A 179 -3.72 -15.25 -13.61
CA TYR A 179 -3.63 -15.61 -15.02
C TYR A 179 -4.05 -17.05 -15.29
N VAL A 180 -4.93 -17.25 -16.27
CA VAL A 180 -5.32 -18.58 -16.73
C VAL A 180 -4.45 -18.97 -17.92
N ARG A 181 -3.59 -19.99 -17.74
CA ARG A 181 -2.72 -20.47 -18.81
C ARG A 181 -3.54 -21.05 -19.97
N GLY A 182 -3.14 -20.70 -21.19
CA GLY A 182 -3.80 -21.14 -22.42
C GLY A 182 -4.94 -20.24 -22.92
N LEU A 183 -5.37 -19.23 -22.14
CA LEU A 183 -6.51 -18.36 -22.52
C LEU A 183 -6.13 -16.90 -22.83
N GLY A 184 -4.86 -16.55 -22.67
CA GLY A 184 -4.34 -15.21 -22.96
C GLY A 184 -4.89 -14.15 -22.00
N TYR A 185 -4.71 -12.88 -22.37
CA TYR A 185 -5.18 -11.75 -21.56
C TYR A 185 -6.70 -11.60 -21.63
N GLY A 186 -7.36 -11.45 -20.46
CA GLY A 186 -8.79 -11.11 -20.36
C GLY A 186 -9.58 -12.06 -19.46
N VAL A 187 -9.17 -13.34 -19.35
CA VAL A 187 -9.78 -14.30 -18.42
C VAL A 187 -9.06 -14.24 -17.08
N ARG A 188 -9.81 -14.04 -15.99
CA ARG A 188 -9.27 -14.02 -14.63
C ARG A 188 -9.62 -15.32 -13.90
N PRO A 189 -8.66 -15.96 -13.23
CA PRO A 189 -8.97 -17.13 -12.40
C PRO A 189 -9.81 -16.70 -11.19
N ASP A 190 -10.73 -17.57 -10.77
CA ASP A 190 -11.60 -17.35 -9.60
C ASP A 190 -10.79 -17.12 -8.31
N THR A 191 -9.62 -17.76 -8.20
CA THR A 191 -8.70 -17.56 -7.07
C THR A 191 -8.25 -16.10 -6.93
N SER A 192 -8.14 -15.34 -8.02
CA SER A 192 -7.78 -13.93 -7.96
C SER A 192 -8.87 -13.06 -7.36
N ILE A 193 -10.13 -13.43 -7.55
CA ILE A 193 -11.28 -12.71 -6.96
C ILE A 193 -11.32 -12.99 -5.45
N LYS A 194 -11.16 -14.27 -5.07
CA LYS A 194 -11.15 -14.69 -3.66
C LYS A 194 -9.99 -14.07 -2.88
N VAL A 195 -8.78 -14.10 -3.42
CA VAL A 195 -7.60 -13.47 -2.79
C VAL A 195 -7.78 -11.95 -2.67
N ALA A 196 -8.30 -11.29 -3.71
CA ALA A 196 -8.56 -9.85 -3.64
C ALA A 196 -9.62 -9.47 -2.59
N HIS A 197 -10.65 -10.30 -2.42
CA HIS A 197 -11.69 -10.08 -1.41
C HIS A 197 -11.14 -10.27 0.01
N VAL A 198 -10.38 -11.35 0.25
CA VAL A 198 -9.72 -11.61 1.54
C VAL A 198 -8.73 -10.50 1.89
N MET A 199 -7.88 -10.09 0.94
CA MET A 199 -6.92 -9.00 1.14
C MET A 199 -7.62 -7.67 1.46
N ARG A 200 -8.76 -7.39 0.81
CA ARG A 200 -9.56 -6.20 1.09
C ARG A 200 -10.17 -6.23 2.50
N GLY A 201 -10.69 -7.39 2.92
CA GLY A 201 -11.21 -7.57 4.27
C GLY A 201 -10.12 -7.39 5.33
N GLN A 202 -8.94 -7.99 5.12
CA GLN A 202 -7.78 -7.83 6.02
C GLN A 202 -7.31 -6.37 6.10
N LEU A 203 -7.27 -5.66 4.97
CA LEU A 203 -6.90 -4.25 4.95
C LEU A 203 -7.91 -3.40 5.74
N GLN A 204 -9.22 -3.62 5.53
CA GLN A 204 -10.27 -2.93 6.28
C GLN A 204 -10.22 -3.22 7.78
N GLU A 205 -9.84 -4.43 8.17
CA GLU A 205 -9.69 -4.77 9.57
C GLU A 205 -8.43 -4.14 10.19
N CYS A 206 -7.32 -4.11 9.45
CA CYS A 206 -6.12 -3.39 9.88
C CYS A 206 -6.36 -1.89 10.04
N THR A 207 -7.12 -1.25 9.14
CA THR A 207 -7.45 0.17 9.27
C THR A 207 -8.33 0.42 10.50
N LYS A 208 -9.37 -0.39 10.72
CA LYS A 208 -10.21 -0.27 11.92
C LYS A 208 -9.41 -0.43 13.21
N ARG A 209 -8.47 -1.39 13.26
CA ARG A 209 -7.60 -1.59 14.43
C ARG A 209 -6.66 -0.40 14.64
N ALA A 210 -6.17 0.22 13.57
CA ALA A 210 -5.36 1.43 13.66
C ALA A 210 -6.16 2.61 14.22
N ASP A 211 -7.35 2.87 13.68
CA ASP A 211 -8.25 3.94 14.15
C ASP A 211 -8.65 3.74 15.62
N GLU A 212 -8.94 2.49 16.02
CA GLU A 212 -9.22 2.17 17.42
C GLU A 212 -8.02 2.38 18.34
N ALA A 213 -6.80 2.07 17.89
CA ALA A 213 -5.59 2.27 18.66
C ALA A 213 -5.29 3.76 18.85
N GLU A 214 -5.48 4.58 17.81
CA GLU A 214 -5.37 6.03 17.86
C GLU A 214 -6.36 6.63 18.86
N ARG A 215 -7.64 6.26 18.77
CA ARG A 215 -8.67 6.72 19.73
C ARG A 215 -8.36 6.28 21.17
N ARG A 216 -7.76 5.11 21.37
CA ARG A 216 -7.32 4.66 22.71
C ARG A 216 -6.15 5.50 23.23
N ALA A 217 -5.22 5.90 22.36
CA ALA A 217 -4.10 6.76 22.71
C ALA A 217 -4.58 8.16 23.12
N GLU A 218 -5.48 8.78 22.34
CA GLU A 218 -6.09 10.08 22.68
C GLU A 218 -6.81 10.04 24.04
N VAL A 219 -7.58 8.99 24.31
CA VAL A 219 -8.25 8.82 25.61
C VAL A 219 -7.25 8.63 26.75
N ALA A 220 -6.12 7.95 26.51
CA ALA A 220 -5.08 7.79 27.51
C ALA A 220 -4.38 9.13 27.83
N GLU A 221 -4.13 9.95 26.81
CA GLU A 221 -3.56 11.30 26.97
C GLU A 221 -4.49 12.21 27.77
N GLN A 222 -5.78 12.27 27.41
CA GLN A 222 -6.79 13.04 28.17
C GLN A 222 -6.88 12.58 29.62
N ARG A 223 -6.77 11.28 29.89
CA ARG A 223 -6.75 10.74 31.27
C ARG A 223 -5.51 11.17 32.04
N ALA A 224 -4.34 11.22 31.38
CA ALA A 224 -3.12 11.70 31.99
C ALA A 224 -3.22 13.19 32.35
N GLU A 225 -3.73 14.03 31.45
CA GLU A 225 -3.95 15.46 31.69
C GLU A 225 -4.93 15.69 32.85
N VAL A 226 -6.03 14.92 32.91
CA VAL A 226 -6.99 14.99 34.03
C VAL A 226 -6.35 14.55 35.35
N ALA A 227 -5.47 13.55 35.33
CA ALA A 227 -4.76 13.11 36.53
C ALA A 227 -3.78 14.18 37.04
N GLU A 228 -3.06 14.84 36.15
CA GLU A 228 -2.15 15.96 36.47
C GLU A 228 -2.92 17.13 37.10
N ARG A 229 -4.01 17.58 36.46
CA ARG A 229 -4.87 18.63 37.03
C ARG A 229 -5.44 18.27 38.40
N ARG A 230 -5.76 17.00 38.63
CA ARG A 230 -6.23 16.53 39.95
C ARG A 230 -5.12 16.58 40.99
N ALA A 231 -3.88 16.27 40.62
CA ALA A 231 -2.73 16.37 41.51
C ALA A 231 -2.46 17.84 41.90
N GLU A 232 -2.47 18.76 40.93
CA GLU A 232 -2.32 20.20 41.21
C GLU A 232 -3.41 20.74 42.14
N VAL A 233 -4.66 20.33 41.94
CA VAL A 233 -5.77 20.73 42.82
C VAL A 233 -5.60 20.16 44.24
N ALA A 234 -5.07 18.94 44.37
CA ALA A 234 -4.79 18.34 45.67
C ALA A 234 -3.66 19.09 46.40
N GLU A 235 -2.60 19.48 45.70
CA GLU A 235 -1.50 20.27 46.24
C GLU A 235 -1.98 21.64 46.73
N ARG A 236 -2.71 22.40 45.91
CA ARG A 236 -3.29 23.70 46.32
C ARG A 236 -4.22 23.57 47.53
N ARG A 237 -4.95 22.46 47.64
CA ARG A 237 -5.80 22.20 48.82
C ARG A 237 -4.97 21.93 50.07
N ALA A 238 -3.84 21.23 49.95
CA ALA A 238 -2.92 21.00 51.05
C ALA A 238 -2.29 22.33 51.53
N GLU A 239 -1.82 23.18 50.62
CA GLU A 239 -1.28 24.52 50.95
C GLU A 239 -2.32 25.41 51.66
N VAL A 240 -3.58 25.38 51.21
CA VAL A 240 -4.67 26.13 51.87
C VAL A 240 -4.96 25.56 53.26
N ALA A 241 -4.89 24.24 53.44
CA ALA A 241 -5.10 23.62 54.74
C ALA A 241 -3.96 23.95 55.73
N GLU A 242 -2.71 23.98 55.25
CA GLU A 242 -1.53 24.35 56.04
C GLU A 242 -1.61 25.80 56.53
N ARG A 243 -1.87 26.76 55.62
CA ARG A 243 -2.06 28.18 56.03
C ARG A 243 -3.16 28.37 57.07
N ARG A 244 -4.28 27.66 56.91
CA ARG A 244 -5.38 27.71 57.91
C ARG A 244 -4.96 27.12 59.25
N ALA A 245 -4.13 26.08 59.25
CA ALA A 245 -3.60 25.51 60.48
C ALA A 245 -2.64 26.50 61.18
N GLU A 246 -1.76 27.16 60.42
CA GLU A 246 -0.88 28.22 60.93
C GLU A 246 -1.68 29.38 61.54
N GLU A 247 -2.68 29.92 60.83
CA GLU A 247 -3.58 30.98 61.33
C GLU A 247 -4.26 30.57 62.65
N LEU A 248 -4.77 29.34 62.74
CA LEU A 248 -5.37 28.82 63.98
C LEU A 248 -4.35 28.71 65.12
N THR A 249 -3.10 28.31 64.83
CA THR A 249 -2.06 28.25 65.86
C THR A 249 -1.66 29.64 66.36
N GLU A 250 -1.60 30.64 65.49
CA GLU A 250 -1.36 32.04 65.87
C GLU A 250 -2.52 32.58 66.72
N GLU A 251 -3.76 32.28 66.36
CA GLU A 251 -4.93 32.68 67.15
C GLU A 251 -4.92 32.04 68.54
N VAL A 252 -4.65 30.73 68.63
CA VAL A 252 -4.58 30.00 69.91
C VAL A 252 -3.45 30.52 70.80
N THR A 253 -2.28 30.83 70.24
CA THR A 253 -1.16 31.39 71.02
C THR A 253 -1.49 32.79 71.54
N SER A 254 -2.15 33.63 70.73
CA SER A 254 -2.65 34.93 71.15
C SER A 254 -3.68 34.81 72.28
N GLN A 255 -4.71 33.97 72.11
CA GLN A 255 -5.71 33.70 73.14
C GLN A 255 -5.07 33.19 74.44
N ARG A 256 -4.09 32.28 74.36
CA ARG A 256 -3.37 31.78 75.53
C ARG A 256 -2.64 32.89 76.29
N SER A 257 -1.97 33.81 75.58
CA SER A 257 -1.34 34.97 76.22
C SER A 257 -2.34 35.88 76.96
N THR A 258 -3.55 36.05 76.40
CA THR A 258 -4.61 36.82 77.07
C THR A 258 -5.14 36.13 78.31
N ILE A 259 -5.31 34.80 78.26
CA ILE A 259 -5.70 33.96 79.42
C ILE A 259 -4.64 34.05 80.52
N ASP A 260 -3.35 33.95 80.18
CA ASP A 260 -2.26 34.06 81.15
C ASP A 260 -2.27 35.44 81.83
N SER A 261 -2.48 36.52 81.06
CA SER A 261 -2.62 37.88 81.60
C SER A 261 -3.82 38.03 82.54
N LEU A 262 -4.98 37.49 82.16
CA LEU A 262 -6.18 37.48 83.00
C LEU A 262 -5.95 36.67 84.27
N THR A 263 -5.30 35.52 84.18
CA THR A 263 -4.96 34.65 85.32
C THR A 263 -4.12 35.40 86.36
N VAL A 264 -3.10 36.15 85.92
CA VAL A 264 -2.30 37.00 86.82
C VAL A 264 -3.15 38.07 87.51
N LYS A 265 -4.08 38.70 86.79
CA LYS A 265 -5.01 39.69 87.37
C LYS A 265 -5.95 39.05 88.40
N THR A 266 -6.48 37.86 88.11
CA THR A 266 -7.34 37.10 89.04
C THR A 266 -6.59 36.74 90.31
N ASN A 267 -5.40 36.15 90.21
CA ASN A 267 -4.57 35.83 91.38
C ASN A 267 -4.26 37.07 92.23
N ARG A 268 -4.06 38.23 91.59
CA ARG A 268 -3.87 39.51 92.30
C ARG A 268 -5.13 39.95 93.04
N LEU A 269 -6.31 39.78 92.44
CA LEU A 269 -7.59 40.07 93.10
C LEU A 269 -7.85 39.11 94.26
N GLU A 270 -7.60 37.81 94.08
CA GLU A 270 -7.71 36.81 95.15
C GLU A 270 -6.80 37.14 96.32
N SER A 271 -5.53 37.49 96.07
CA SER A 271 -4.61 37.92 97.13
C SER A 271 -5.09 39.19 97.85
N LEU A 272 -5.72 40.14 97.15
CA LEU A 272 -6.33 41.31 97.78
C LEU A 272 -7.54 40.92 98.62
N TYR A 273 -8.36 39.98 98.14
CA TYR A 273 -9.52 39.47 98.85
C TYR A 273 -9.13 38.70 100.12
N GLU A 274 -8.14 37.82 100.07
CA GLU A 274 -7.61 37.12 101.25
C GLU A 274 -7.08 38.10 102.29
N LYS A 275 -6.34 39.13 101.87
CA LYS A 275 -5.88 40.20 102.78
C LYS A 275 -7.02 40.95 103.47
N LEU A 276 -8.16 41.10 102.79
CA LEU A 276 -9.37 41.67 103.38
C LEU A 276 -10.07 40.67 104.32
N ALA A 277 -10.19 39.40 103.93
CA ALA A 277 -10.80 38.34 104.74
C ALA A 277 -10.03 38.07 106.05
N SER A 278 -8.70 38.00 106.01
CA SER A 278 -7.87 37.83 107.21
C SER A 278 -7.94 39.02 108.18
N ARG A 279 -8.33 40.22 107.71
CA ARG A 279 -8.65 41.36 108.59
C ARG A 279 -10.00 41.18 109.31
N MET A 280 -10.87 40.32 108.81
CA MET A 280 -12.22 40.11 109.36
C MET A 280 -12.30 38.89 110.31
N ASP A 281 -11.49 37.83 110.13
CA ASP A 281 -11.65 36.53 110.81
C ASP A 281 -10.85 36.36 112.14
N MET A 282 -10.21 37.40 112.67
CA MET A 282 -9.61 37.38 114.02
C MET A 282 -10.65 37.51 115.15
N GLY A 283 -11.89 37.08 114.92
CA GLY A 283 -12.97 37.23 115.89
C GLY A 283 -14.09 36.22 115.69
N SER A 284 -13.92 34.97 116.13
CA SER A 284 -14.83 34.33 117.11
C SER A 284 -14.64 32.82 117.27
N SER A 285 -14.73 32.40 118.53
CA SER A 285 -14.64 31.03 119.10
C SER A 285 -16.01 30.32 119.11
N PRO A 286 -16.07 29.00 119.38
CA PRO A 286 -17.11 28.09 118.89
C PRO A 286 -18.14 27.66 119.93
N THR A 287 -19.21 26.98 119.48
CA THR A 287 -20.02 25.97 120.21
C THR A 287 -20.69 25.06 119.17
N SER A 288 -20.50 23.73 119.19
CA SER A 288 -21.27 22.70 119.93
C SER A 288 -22.75 22.71 119.49
N THR A 289 -23.43 21.62 119.10
CA THR A 289 -23.43 20.24 119.62
C THR A 289 -24.37 19.34 118.79
N TRP A 290 -24.14 18.03 118.89
CA TRP A 290 -24.97 16.84 118.59
C TRP A 290 -25.31 16.49 117.13
#